data_AF-A0AAN9ALV5-F1
#
_entry.id   AF-A0AAN9ALV5-F1
#
_cell.length_a   1.000
_cell.length_b   1.000
_cell.length_c   1.000
_cell.angle_alpha   90.00
_cell.angle_beta   90.00
_cell.angle_gamma   90.00
#
_symmetry.space_group_name_H-M   'P 1'
#
loop_
_entity.id
_entity.type
_entity.pdbx_description
1 polymer ?
#
loop_
_entity_poly.entity_id
_entity_poly.type
_entity_poly.pdbx_seq_one_letter_code
_entity_poly.pdbx_strand_id
1 'polypeptide(L)'
;MSDGRALCLVLFIGVFTLTNTASVTEKRSHGLVSFALGQLSSRVDSLESSLKANLKNNQETKTDLEAEISSLKTQLEASVTNNLDTKTALEAAISSQKTQLEANLKKAKTALEADIFNLKTKLAAKRCESGSDGFQPYKQATVTDANGKTRTHMKHVTFSSSFRSIPKVTAGITHIDADYRVNTRIHTDVLNQQASGFDLVVHDWADSVTYGVGIMWMACSN
;
A
#
# COMPACT_ATOMS: atom_id res chain seq x y z
N MET A 1 129.97 -14.09 -67.15
CA MET A 1 129.05 -12.98 -66.82
C MET A 1 127.72 -13.22 -67.53
N SER A 2 126.87 -14.15 -67.05
CA SER A 2 125.64 -14.50 -67.81
C SER A 2 124.48 -15.08 -66.99
N ASP A 3 124.35 -14.84 -65.67
CA ASP A 3 123.23 -15.40 -64.89
C ASP A 3 122.41 -14.38 -64.05
N GLY A 4 122.73 -13.08 -64.12
CA GLY A 4 121.97 -12.04 -63.40
C GLY A 4 120.63 -11.65 -64.06
N ARG A 5 120.37 -12.10 -65.30
CA ARG A 5 119.17 -11.71 -66.06
C ARG A 5 117.96 -12.60 -65.80
N ALA A 6 118.15 -13.87 -65.43
CA ALA A 6 117.05 -14.78 -65.12
C ALA A 6 116.41 -14.46 -63.75
N LEU A 7 117.22 -14.12 -62.74
CA LEU A 7 116.73 -13.75 -61.41
C LEU A 7 115.90 -12.45 -61.45
N CYS A 8 116.32 -11.47 -62.26
CA CYS A 8 115.64 -10.18 -62.38
C CYS A 8 114.27 -10.31 -63.05
N LEU A 9 114.14 -11.19 -64.06
CA LEU A 9 112.87 -11.42 -64.76
C LEU A 9 111.87 -12.20 -63.89
N VAL A 10 112.33 -13.20 -63.12
CA VAL A 10 111.48 -13.97 -62.20
C VAL A 10 110.98 -13.11 -61.04
N LEU A 11 111.84 -12.23 -60.49
CA LEU A 11 111.44 -11.23 -59.48
C LEU A 11 110.44 -10.23 -60.05
N PHE A 12 110.61 -9.75 -61.28
CA PHE A 12 109.67 -8.81 -61.89
C PHE A 12 108.29 -9.44 -62.15
N ILE A 13 108.24 -10.68 -62.67
CA ILE A 13 106.98 -11.39 -62.90
C ILE A 13 106.30 -11.74 -61.57
N GLY A 14 107.05 -12.16 -60.55
CA GLY A 14 106.53 -12.43 -59.21
C GLY A 14 105.95 -11.19 -58.53
N VAL A 15 106.66 -10.05 -58.57
CA VAL A 15 106.19 -8.79 -57.99
C VAL A 15 104.99 -8.23 -58.76
N PHE A 16 104.96 -8.34 -60.09
CA PHE A 16 103.84 -7.88 -60.91
C PHE A 16 102.58 -8.74 -60.71
N THR A 17 102.72 -10.05 -60.56
CA THR A 17 101.60 -10.96 -60.28
C THR A 17 101.06 -10.79 -58.86
N LEU A 18 101.93 -10.60 -57.85
CA LEU A 18 101.54 -10.29 -56.46
C LEU A 18 100.82 -8.93 -56.32
N THR A 19 101.33 -7.88 -56.97
CA THR A 19 100.71 -6.54 -56.91
C THR A 19 99.37 -6.48 -57.64
N ASN A 20 99.24 -7.18 -58.78
CA ASN A 20 97.98 -7.22 -59.51
C ASN A 20 96.93 -8.09 -58.80
N THR A 21 97.32 -9.21 -58.18
CA THR A 21 96.42 -10.03 -57.35
C THR A 21 95.97 -9.32 -56.07
N ALA A 22 96.84 -8.53 -55.42
CA ALA A 22 96.48 -7.67 -54.29
C ALA A 22 95.46 -6.59 -54.68
N SER A 23 95.69 -5.89 -55.80
CA SER A 23 94.76 -4.88 -56.35
C SER A 23 93.39 -5.47 -56.73
N VAL A 24 93.38 -6.68 -57.30
CA VAL A 24 92.14 -7.39 -57.67
C VAL A 24 91.37 -7.89 -56.45
N THR A 25 92.07 -8.36 -55.41
CA THR A 25 91.43 -8.80 -54.15
C THR A 25 90.87 -7.62 -53.35
N GLU A 26 91.54 -6.47 -53.34
CA GLU A 26 91.05 -5.22 -52.75
C GLU A 26 89.81 -4.68 -53.48
N LYS A 27 89.80 -4.67 -54.82
CA LYS A 27 88.59 -4.28 -55.60
C LYS A 27 87.42 -5.23 -55.37
N ARG A 28 87.67 -6.54 -55.25
CA ARG A 28 86.63 -7.54 -54.93
C ARG A 28 86.10 -7.37 -53.51
N SER A 29 86.96 -7.11 -52.52
CA SER A 29 86.52 -6.87 -51.14
C SER A 29 85.70 -5.58 -51.04
N HIS A 30 86.10 -4.51 -51.74
CA HIS A 30 85.36 -3.25 -51.78
C HIS A 30 83.96 -3.42 -52.41
N GLY A 31 83.84 -4.21 -53.48
CA GLY A 31 82.56 -4.52 -54.12
C GLY A 31 81.61 -5.32 -53.23
N LEU A 32 82.13 -6.31 -52.49
CA LEU A 32 81.34 -7.10 -51.52
C LEU A 32 80.84 -6.25 -50.35
N VAL A 33 81.71 -5.38 -49.82
CA VAL A 33 81.35 -4.45 -48.75
C VAL A 33 80.27 -3.46 -49.21
N SER A 34 80.40 -2.91 -50.41
CA SER A 34 79.39 -2.02 -51.00
C SER A 34 78.04 -2.71 -51.20
N PHE A 35 78.02 -3.95 -51.67
CA PHE A 35 76.79 -4.73 -51.80
C PHE A 35 76.11 -5.00 -50.45
N ALA A 36 76.90 -5.41 -49.44
CA ALA A 36 76.39 -5.66 -48.10
C ALA A 36 75.82 -4.38 -47.44
N LEU A 37 76.48 -3.23 -47.62
CA LEU A 37 75.98 -1.93 -47.19
C LEU A 37 74.66 -1.55 -47.88
N GLY A 38 74.54 -1.81 -49.18
CA GLY A 38 73.30 -1.58 -49.93
C GLY A 38 72.13 -2.43 -49.42
N GLN A 39 72.38 -3.72 -49.13
CA GLN A 39 71.39 -4.62 -48.50
C GLN A 39 71.01 -4.17 -47.08
N LEU A 40 71.97 -3.67 -46.31
CA LEU A 40 71.69 -3.17 -44.96
C LEU A 40 70.85 -1.88 -45.02
N SER A 41 71.17 -0.96 -45.92
CA SER A 41 70.41 0.27 -46.14
C SER A 41 68.96 -0.02 -46.49
N SER A 42 68.71 -0.91 -47.46
CA SER A 42 67.33 -1.25 -47.86
C SER A 42 66.53 -1.89 -46.74
N ARG A 43 67.17 -2.70 -45.88
CA ARG A 43 66.54 -3.27 -44.67
C ARG A 43 66.21 -2.19 -43.65
N VAL A 44 67.09 -1.20 -43.46
CA VAL A 44 66.85 -0.06 -42.56
C VAL A 44 65.65 0.76 -43.06
N ASP A 45 65.59 1.07 -44.35
CA ASP A 45 64.48 1.84 -44.95
C ASP A 45 63.13 1.10 -44.82
N SER A 46 63.16 -0.22 -45.03
CA SER A 46 61.98 -1.08 -44.88
C SER A 46 61.49 -1.14 -43.43
N LEU A 47 62.42 -1.26 -42.47
CA LEU A 47 62.11 -1.24 -41.04
C LEU A 47 61.54 0.11 -40.61
N GLU A 48 62.12 1.22 -41.08
CA GLU A 48 61.63 2.57 -40.78
C GLU A 48 60.21 2.79 -41.30
N SER A 49 59.95 2.36 -42.54
CA SER A 49 58.62 2.45 -43.15
C SER A 49 57.58 1.63 -42.38
N SER A 50 57.94 0.40 -42.00
CA SER A 50 57.07 -0.48 -41.21
C SER A 50 56.79 0.10 -39.81
N LEU A 51 57.82 0.66 -39.16
CA LEU A 51 57.68 1.28 -37.86
C LEU A 51 56.76 2.50 -37.91
N LYS A 52 56.93 3.37 -38.92
CA LYS A 52 56.06 4.54 -39.13
C LYS A 52 54.60 4.13 -39.36
N ALA A 53 54.36 3.09 -40.17
CA ALA A 53 53.01 2.57 -40.41
C ALA A 53 52.37 2.03 -39.11
N ASN A 54 53.09 1.23 -38.34
CA ASN A 54 52.59 0.70 -37.07
C ASN A 54 52.31 1.80 -36.05
N LEU A 55 53.17 2.81 -35.98
CA LEU A 55 53.01 3.93 -35.06
C LEU A 55 51.78 4.76 -35.42
N LYS A 56 51.53 4.97 -36.72
CA LYS A 56 50.30 5.61 -37.21
C LYS A 56 49.06 4.79 -36.88
N ASN A 57 49.04 3.49 -37.16
CA ASN A 57 47.90 2.62 -36.86
C ASN A 57 47.56 2.60 -35.35
N ASN A 58 48.60 2.58 -34.50
CA ASN A 58 48.41 2.64 -33.05
C ASN A 58 47.86 3.99 -32.58
N GLN A 59 48.24 5.09 -33.23
CA GLN A 59 47.69 6.42 -32.94
C GLN A 59 46.22 6.50 -33.35
N GLU A 60 45.85 6.00 -34.53
CA GLU A 60 44.45 5.96 -34.98
C GLU A 60 43.59 5.12 -34.03
N THR A 61 44.04 3.91 -33.70
CA THR A 61 43.33 3.02 -32.76
C THR A 61 43.16 3.67 -31.39
N LYS A 62 44.18 4.40 -30.90
CA LYS A 62 44.09 5.14 -29.63
C LYS A 62 43.01 6.21 -29.70
N THR A 63 42.95 6.98 -30.78
CA THR A 63 41.95 8.03 -30.97
C THR A 63 40.54 7.46 -31.02
N ASP A 64 40.33 6.34 -31.70
CA ASP A 64 39.02 5.68 -31.77
C ASP A 64 38.56 5.19 -30.39
N LEU A 65 39.45 4.57 -29.61
CA LEU A 65 39.16 4.14 -28.24
C LEU A 65 38.86 5.33 -27.32
N GLU A 66 39.58 6.45 -27.45
CA GLU A 66 39.31 7.67 -26.69
C GLU A 66 37.93 8.26 -27.03
N ALA A 67 37.50 8.19 -28.29
CA ALA A 67 36.18 8.61 -28.73
C ALA A 67 35.07 7.68 -28.19
N GLU A 68 35.28 6.37 -28.24
CA GLU A 68 34.32 5.38 -27.72
C GLU A 68 34.13 5.51 -26.21
N ILE A 69 35.23 5.64 -25.45
CA ILE A 69 35.19 5.88 -24.00
C ILE A 69 34.41 7.15 -23.67
N SER A 70 34.62 8.22 -24.43
CA SER A 70 33.92 9.49 -24.23
C SER A 70 32.42 9.38 -24.51
N SER A 71 32.05 8.64 -25.56
CA SER A 71 30.65 8.35 -25.89
C SER A 71 29.97 7.52 -24.80
N LEU A 72 30.60 6.42 -24.38
CA LEU A 72 30.07 5.54 -23.32
C LEU A 72 29.91 6.26 -21.99
N LYS A 73 30.86 7.14 -21.64
CA LYS A 73 30.76 7.98 -20.43
C LYS A 73 29.52 8.86 -20.47
N THR A 74 29.29 9.53 -21.60
CA THR A 74 28.12 10.42 -21.78
C THR A 74 26.81 9.64 -21.70
N GLN A 75 26.74 8.46 -22.31
CA GLN A 75 25.55 7.61 -22.26
C GLN A 75 25.26 7.09 -20.84
N LEU A 76 26.31 6.73 -20.10
CA LEU A 76 26.18 6.28 -18.71
C LEU A 76 25.68 7.43 -17.81
N GLU A 77 26.25 8.63 -17.95
CA GLU A 77 25.84 9.82 -17.20
C GLU A 77 24.37 10.18 -17.48
N ALA A 78 23.93 10.12 -18.74
CA ALA A 78 22.54 10.34 -19.11
C ALA A 78 21.60 9.28 -18.50
N SER A 79 22.00 8.00 -18.55
CA SER A 79 21.21 6.90 -17.99
C SER A 79 21.07 7.00 -16.47
N VAL A 80 22.14 7.37 -15.78
CA VAL A 80 22.13 7.59 -14.32
C VAL A 80 21.20 8.75 -13.96
N THR A 81 21.25 9.85 -14.72
CA THR A 81 20.38 11.02 -14.50
C THR A 81 18.91 10.66 -14.69
N ASN A 82 18.55 9.99 -15.79
CA ASN A 82 17.19 9.54 -16.05
C ASN A 82 16.63 8.63 -14.95
N ASN A 83 17.46 7.72 -14.43
CA ASN A 83 17.07 6.82 -13.35
C ASN A 83 16.86 7.58 -12.04
N LEU A 84 17.68 8.60 -11.76
CA LEU A 84 17.53 9.44 -10.57
C LEU A 84 16.24 10.26 -10.63
N ASP A 85 15.94 10.88 -11.77
CA ASP A 85 14.70 11.64 -11.97
C ASP A 85 13.46 10.76 -11.82
N THR A 86 13.51 9.55 -12.39
CA THR A 86 12.44 8.56 -12.25
C THR A 86 12.24 8.16 -10.79
N LYS A 87 13.33 7.94 -10.04
CA LYS A 87 13.26 7.64 -8.61
C LYS A 87 12.60 8.78 -7.83
N THR A 88 13.00 10.03 -8.08
CA THR A 88 12.41 11.19 -7.41
C THR A 88 10.91 11.35 -7.72
N ALA A 89 10.50 11.11 -8.95
CA ALA A 89 9.08 11.13 -9.33
C ALA A 89 8.27 10.04 -8.61
N LEU A 90 8.83 8.84 -8.49
CA LEU A 90 8.20 7.74 -7.75
C LEU A 90 8.08 8.04 -6.25
N GLU A 91 9.12 8.60 -5.63
CA GLU A 91 9.09 9.02 -4.23
C GLU A 91 7.99 10.07 -3.96
N ALA A 92 7.83 11.04 -4.87
CA ALA A 92 6.76 12.03 -4.79
C ALA A 92 5.36 11.40 -4.93
N ALA A 93 5.20 10.48 -5.88
CA ALA A 93 3.93 9.77 -6.09
C ALA A 93 3.53 8.92 -4.87
N ILE A 94 4.48 8.20 -4.27
CA ILE A 94 4.26 7.39 -3.06
C ILE A 94 3.83 8.28 -1.89
N SER A 95 4.50 9.43 -1.72
CA SER A 95 4.16 10.39 -0.66
C SER A 95 2.73 10.91 -0.81
N SER A 96 2.36 11.31 -2.04
CA SER A 96 1.01 11.79 -2.35
C SER A 96 -0.07 10.73 -2.07
N GLN A 97 0.16 9.50 -2.55
CA GLN A 97 -0.78 8.38 -2.33
C GLN A 97 -0.94 8.06 -0.85
N LYS A 98 0.14 8.09 -0.07
CA LYS A 98 0.09 7.87 1.38
C LYS A 98 -0.81 8.90 2.06
N THR A 99 -0.63 10.19 1.76
CA THR A 99 -1.46 11.26 2.32
C THR A 99 -2.94 11.09 1.94
N GLN A 100 -3.23 10.71 0.70
CA GLN A 100 -4.60 10.50 0.25
C GLN A 100 -5.27 9.33 0.97
N LEU A 101 -4.54 8.22 1.17
CA LEU A 101 -5.05 7.05 1.87
C LEU A 101 -5.35 7.37 3.34
N GLU A 102 -4.47 8.11 4.02
CA GLU A 102 -4.67 8.56 5.39
C GLU A 102 -5.90 9.47 5.52
N ALA A 103 -6.10 10.39 4.57
CA ALA A 103 -7.27 11.26 4.54
C ALA A 103 -8.58 10.47 4.32
N ASN A 104 -8.56 9.51 3.40
CA ASN A 104 -9.71 8.65 3.11
C ASN A 104 -10.08 7.77 4.32
N LEU A 105 -9.08 7.19 4.99
CA LEU A 105 -9.28 6.36 6.19
C LEU A 105 -9.90 7.19 7.32
N LYS A 106 -9.41 8.41 7.54
CA LYS A 106 -9.96 9.33 8.55
C LYS A 106 -11.41 9.68 8.25
N LYS A 107 -11.73 10.01 6.99
CA LYS A 107 -13.09 10.34 6.55
C LYS A 107 -14.06 9.17 6.76
N ALA A 108 -13.65 7.96 6.37
CA ALA A 108 -14.47 6.76 6.54
C ALA A 108 -14.71 6.43 8.02
N LYS A 109 -13.68 6.57 8.87
CA LYS A 109 -13.80 6.36 10.31
C LYS A 109 -14.83 7.31 10.95
N THR A 110 -14.75 8.61 10.65
CA THR A 110 -15.68 9.60 11.20
C THR A 110 -17.12 9.36 10.72
N ALA A 111 -17.31 8.95 9.46
CA ALA A 111 -18.64 8.60 8.96
C ALA A 111 -19.23 7.39 9.71
N LEU A 112 -18.43 6.35 9.92
CA LEU A 112 -18.87 5.15 10.64
C LEU A 112 -19.19 5.46 12.12
N GLU A 113 -18.39 6.30 12.77
CA GLU A 113 -18.65 6.76 14.15
C GLU A 113 -19.99 7.51 14.25
N ALA A 114 -20.30 8.38 13.27
CA ALA A 114 -21.58 9.07 13.19
C ALA A 114 -22.75 8.11 12.95
N ASP A 115 -22.59 7.12 12.06
CA ASP A 115 -23.62 6.12 11.80
C ASP A 115 -23.90 5.24 13.02
N ILE A 116 -22.87 4.81 13.74
CA ILE A 116 -23.02 4.07 15.01
C ILE A 116 -23.80 4.90 16.02
N PHE A 117 -23.50 6.19 16.14
CA PHE A 117 -24.22 7.09 17.05
C PHE A 117 -25.70 7.24 16.65
N ASN A 118 -25.96 7.41 15.35
CA ASN A 118 -27.31 7.53 14.81
C ASN A 118 -28.13 6.24 15.03
N LEU A 119 -27.54 5.06 14.78
CA LEU A 119 -28.18 3.77 14.99
C LEU A 119 -28.50 3.52 16.45
N LYS A 120 -27.56 3.84 17.37
CA LYS A 120 -27.80 3.75 18.82
C LYS A 120 -28.97 4.63 19.23
N THR A 121 -29.05 5.84 18.69
CA THR A 121 -30.15 6.78 18.96
C THR A 121 -31.48 6.25 18.43
N LYS A 122 -31.52 5.75 17.20
CA LYS A 122 -32.72 5.15 16.60
C LYS A 122 -33.19 3.92 17.36
N LEU A 123 -32.27 3.05 17.79
CA LEU A 123 -32.62 1.86 18.56
C LEU A 123 -33.22 2.23 19.92
N ALA A 124 -32.66 3.22 20.61
CA ALA A 124 -33.24 3.73 21.86
C ALA A 124 -34.67 4.27 21.67
N ALA A 125 -34.95 4.90 20.51
CA ALA A 125 -36.28 5.37 20.14
C ALA A 125 -37.27 4.25 19.76
N LYS A 126 -36.83 3.00 19.62
CA LYS A 126 -37.68 1.85 19.24
C LYS A 126 -37.91 0.84 20.37
N ARG A 127 -37.44 1.11 21.58
CA ARG A 127 -37.67 0.24 22.73
C ARG A 127 -39.17 0.07 22.98
N CYS A 128 -39.61 -1.18 23.16
CA CYS A 128 -40.93 -1.52 23.67
C CYS A 128 -40.80 -2.54 24.79
N GLU A 129 -41.69 -2.45 25.77
CA GLU A 129 -41.88 -3.44 26.84
C GLU A 129 -43.36 -3.82 26.90
N SER A 130 -43.65 -5.03 27.33
CA SER A 130 -45.02 -5.52 27.47
C SER A 130 -45.14 -6.45 28.66
N GLY A 131 -46.33 -6.56 29.21
CA GLY A 131 -46.62 -7.45 30.31
C GLY A 131 -48.10 -7.76 30.42
N SER A 132 -48.44 -8.57 31.42
CA SER A 132 -49.80 -8.92 31.75
C SER A 132 -50.01 -8.94 33.24
N ASP A 133 -51.16 -8.43 33.69
CA ASP A 133 -51.51 -8.32 35.09
C ASP A 133 -52.95 -8.79 35.32
N GLY A 134 -53.15 -9.60 36.36
CA GLY A 134 -54.45 -10.12 36.75
C GLY A 134 -54.98 -9.41 37.99
N PHE A 135 -56.24 -8.99 37.93
CA PHE A 135 -57.00 -8.39 39.01
C PHE A 135 -58.11 -9.36 39.42
N GLN A 136 -57.87 -10.12 40.49
CA GLN A 136 -58.85 -11.02 41.10
C GLN A 136 -59.40 -10.35 42.38
N PRO A 137 -60.64 -10.65 42.79
CA PRO A 137 -61.48 -9.77 43.61
C PRO A 137 -61.06 -9.76 45.10
N TYR A 138 -59.93 -10.39 45.44
CA TYR A 138 -59.45 -10.54 46.81
C TYR A 138 -58.08 -9.92 47.08
N LYS A 139 -57.36 -9.41 46.06
CA LYS A 139 -55.93 -9.09 46.26
C LYS A 139 -55.57 -7.61 46.29
N GLN A 140 -56.34 -6.68 45.71
CA GLN A 140 -55.85 -5.31 45.47
C GLN A 140 -56.95 -4.22 45.44
N ALA A 141 -57.86 -4.20 46.41
CA ALA A 141 -58.86 -3.15 46.50
C ALA A 141 -58.24 -1.80 46.93
N THR A 142 -58.40 -0.74 46.13
CA THR A 142 -57.95 0.61 46.52
C THR A 142 -59.12 1.51 46.91
N VAL A 143 -60.30 1.34 46.30
CA VAL A 143 -61.50 2.14 46.60
C VAL A 143 -62.74 1.26 46.71
N THR A 144 -63.50 1.49 47.77
CA THR A 144 -64.72 0.78 48.13
C THR A 144 -65.92 1.72 48.01
N ASP A 145 -67.04 1.24 47.46
CA ASP A 145 -68.27 2.00 47.36
C ASP A 145 -69.01 2.14 48.71
N ALA A 146 -70.13 2.88 48.70
CA ALA A 146 -71.01 3.07 49.86
C ALA A 146 -71.59 1.75 50.43
N ASN A 147 -71.54 0.65 49.68
CA ASN A 147 -72.01 -0.67 50.07
C ASN A 147 -70.88 -1.60 50.52
N GLY A 148 -69.65 -1.10 50.67
CA GLY A 148 -68.51 -1.94 51.06
C GLY A 148 -67.91 -2.78 49.92
N LYS A 149 -68.32 -2.55 48.67
CA LYS A 149 -67.81 -3.24 47.49
C LYS A 149 -66.64 -2.49 46.85
N THR A 150 -65.51 -3.18 46.74
CA THR A 150 -64.37 -2.70 45.94
C THR A 150 -64.77 -2.55 44.49
N ARG A 151 -64.56 -1.35 43.92
CA ARG A 151 -64.85 -1.07 42.51
C ARG A 151 -63.66 -0.63 41.69
N THR A 152 -62.52 -0.37 42.34
CA THR A 152 -61.31 0.07 41.67
C THR A 152 -60.09 -0.67 42.22
N HIS A 153 -59.34 -1.25 41.29
CA HIS A 153 -58.09 -1.92 41.53
C HIS A 153 -56.98 -1.21 40.78
N MET A 154 -55.86 -0.99 41.45
CA MET A 154 -54.70 -0.33 40.88
C MET A 154 -53.45 -1.14 41.15
N LYS A 155 -52.62 -1.30 40.12
CA LYS A 155 -51.29 -1.90 40.23
C LYS A 155 -50.27 -0.99 39.57
N HIS A 156 -49.26 -0.59 40.35
CA HIS A 156 -48.09 0.07 39.78
C HIS A 156 -47.24 -0.94 38.99
N VAL A 157 -46.95 -0.62 37.74
CA VAL A 157 -46.09 -1.40 36.85
C VAL A 157 -44.77 -0.65 36.70
N THR A 158 -43.67 -1.30 37.11
CA THR A 158 -42.32 -0.78 36.91
C THR A 158 -41.69 -1.39 35.66
N PHE A 159 -41.10 -0.56 34.81
CA PHE A 159 -40.34 -1.02 33.65
C PHE A 159 -38.99 -1.62 34.08
N SER A 160 -38.48 -2.57 33.30
CA SER A 160 -37.19 -3.23 33.59
C SER A 160 -36.00 -2.24 33.63
N SER A 161 -36.10 -1.13 32.90
CA SER A 161 -35.28 0.07 33.07
C SER A 161 -36.06 1.29 32.60
N SER A 162 -35.69 2.47 33.11
CA SER A 162 -36.39 3.70 32.72
C SER A 162 -36.22 3.99 31.23
N PHE A 163 -37.30 4.37 30.57
CA PHE A 163 -37.28 4.92 29.21
C PHE A 163 -36.59 6.29 29.20
N ARG A 164 -36.10 6.71 28.03
CA ARG A 164 -35.48 8.05 27.87
C ARG A 164 -36.51 9.18 28.00
N SER A 165 -37.75 8.92 27.64
CA SER A 165 -38.91 9.81 27.73
C SER A 165 -40.13 8.98 28.14
N ILE A 166 -41.20 9.64 28.60
CA ILE A 166 -42.45 8.95 28.94
C ILE A 166 -42.94 8.16 27.70
N PRO A 167 -43.09 6.82 27.79
CA PRO A 167 -43.50 6.00 26.65
C PRO A 167 -44.99 6.17 26.36
N LYS A 168 -45.42 5.80 25.15
CA LYS A 168 -46.85 5.57 24.89
C LYS A 168 -47.22 4.19 25.40
N VAL A 169 -48.18 4.15 26.33
CA VAL A 169 -48.69 2.92 26.91
C VAL A 169 -50.10 2.65 26.40
N THR A 170 -50.33 1.42 25.96
CA THR A 170 -51.66 0.89 25.65
C THR A 170 -51.93 -0.32 26.53
N ALA A 171 -53.12 -0.40 27.11
CA ALA A 171 -53.59 -1.52 27.89
C ALA A 171 -54.91 -2.04 27.33
N GLY A 172 -55.14 -3.34 27.42
CA GLY A 172 -56.35 -4.00 26.94
C GLY A 172 -56.73 -5.19 27.80
N ILE A 173 -58.04 -5.38 27.95
CA ILE A 173 -58.61 -6.50 28.71
C ILE A 173 -58.45 -7.80 27.91
N THR A 174 -57.90 -8.84 28.53
CA THR A 174 -57.63 -10.15 27.92
C THR A 174 -58.47 -11.29 28.48
N HIS A 175 -58.97 -11.16 29.70
CA HIS A 175 -59.98 -12.05 30.26
C HIS A 175 -60.92 -11.32 31.20
N ILE A 176 -62.17 -11.77 31.26
CA ILE A 176 -63.23 -11.24 32.12
C ILE A 176 -63.95 -12.43 32.76
N ASP A 177 -64.06 -12.41 34.09
CA ASP A 177 -64.91 -13.27 34.89
C ASP A 177 -65.89 -12.37 35.66
N ALA A 178 -67.19 -12.48 35.36
CA ALA A 178 -68.23 -11.57 35.86
C ALA A 178 -69.56 -12.30 36.07
N ASP A 179 -70.39 -11.79 36.97
CA ASP A 179 -71.72 -12.33 37.26
C ASP A 179 -72.65 -12.13 36.06
N TYR A 180 -73.34 -13.20 35.65
CA TYR A 180 -74.25 -13.20 34.51
C TYR A 180 -75.62 -12.55 34.82
N ARG A 181 -75.93 -12.29 36.10
CA ARG A 181 -77.25 -11.79 36.55
C ARG A 181 -77.38 -10.27 36.47
N VAL A 182 -76.28 -9.57 36.25
CA VAL A 182 -76.20 -8.10 36.16
C VAL A 182 -75.40 -7.73 34.91
N ASN A 183 -75.52 -6.49 34.46
CA ASN A 183 -74.77 -6.04 33.27
C ASN A 183 -73.26 -6.01 33.55
N THR A 184 -72.45 -6.47 32.60
CA THR A 184 -70.98 -6.37 32.66
C THR A 184 -70.53 -4.96 32.25
N ARG A 185 -69.93 -4.23 33.19
CA ARG A 185 -69.35 -2.90 32.92
C ARG A 185 -67.99 -2.80 33.58
N ILE A 186 -66.94 -2.85 32.76
CA ILE A 186 -65.55 -2.87 33.18
C ILE A 186 -64.79 -1.91 32.29
N HIS A 187 -63.92 -1.11 32.88
CA HIS A 187 -63.05 -0.18 32.18
C HIS A 187 -61.63 -0.28 32.73
N THR A 188 -60.63 -0.06 31.87
CA THR A 188 -59.22 -0.03 32.25
C THR A 188 -58.57 1.27 31.80
N ASP A 189 -57.78 1.86 32.69
CA ASP A 189 -57.03 3.08 32.46
C ASP A 189 -55.54 2.89 32.74
N VAL A 190 -54.73 3.73 32.10
CA VAL A 190 -53.30 3.88 32.37
C VAL A 190 -53.07 5.27 32.93
N LEU A 191 -52.83 5.34 34.24
CA LEU A 191 -52.61 6.60 34.97
C LEU A 191 -51.12 6.78 35.33
N ASN A 192 -50.77 8.00 35.75
CA ASN A 192 -49.44 8.34 36.30
C ASN A 192 -48.26 7.82 35.47
N GLN A 193 -48.36 7.93 34.14
CA GLN A 193 -47.31 7.47 33.22
C GLN A 193 -46.02 8.26 33.43
N GLN A 194 -44.95 7.55 33.73
CA GLN A 194 -43.60 8.06 33.92
C GLN A 194 -42.61 7.24 33.09
N ALA A 195 -41.38 7.73 32.99
CA ALA A 195 -40.31 7.00 32.31
C ALA A 195 -39.96 5.67 33.00
N SER A 196 -40.21 5.55 34.31
CA SER A 196 -39.89 4.38 35.13
C SER A 196 -41.05 3.38 35.28
N GLY A 197 -42.28 3.78 34.97
CA GLY A 197 -43.47 2.97 35.19
C GLY A 197 -44.78 3.72 34.99
N PHE A 198 -45.88 3.07 35.32
CA PHE A 198 -47.23 3.64 35.25
C PHE A 198 -48.17 2.91 36.21
N ASP A 199 -49.35 3.47 36.47
CA ASP A 199 -50.40 2.82 37.24
C ASP A 199 -51.43 2.21 36.31
N LEU A 200 -51.59 0.89 36.39
CA LEU A 200 -52.63 0.17 35.68
C LEU A 200 -53.87 0.10 36.56
N VAL A 201 -54.98 0.66 36.07
CA VAL A 201 -56.23 0.77 36.81
C VAL A 201 -57.31 -0.04 36.10
N VAL A 202 -58.09 -0.79 36.89
CA VAL A 202 -59.30 -1.46 36.45
C VAL A 202 -60.43 -1.04 37.37
N HIS A 203 -61.56 -0.62 36.80
CA HIS A 203 -62.73 -0.29 37.59
C HIS A 203 -64.03 -0.82 36.97
N ASP A 204 -64.98 -1.15 37.83
CA ASP A 204 -66.36 -1.47 37.47
C ASP A 204 -67.34 -0.44 38.05
N TRP A 205 -68.56 -0.40 37.53
CA TRP A 205 -69.57 0.57 38.00
C TRP A 205 -70.99 0.03 38.01
N ALA A 206 -71.86 0.79 38.67
CA ALA A 206 -73.26 0.44 38.93
C ALA A 206 -73.40 -0.90 39.69
N ASP A 207 -74.26 -1.78 39.19
CA ASP A 207 -74.58 -3.09 39.76
C ASP A 207 -73.67 -4.22 39.27
N SER A 208 -72.73 -3.95 38.35
CA SER A 208 -71.84 -4.96 37.74
C SER A 208 -71.00 -5.69 38.77
N VAL A 209 -70.93 -7.02 38.76
CA VAL A 209 -70.11 -7.81 39.69
C VAL A 209 -69.00 -8.51 38.90
N THR A 210 -67.75 -8.14 39.20
CA THR A 210 -66.56 -8.67 38.52
C THR A 210 -65.78 -9.58 39.47
N TYR A 211 -65.56 -10.83 39.08
CA TYR A 211 -64.73 -11.80 39.80
C TYR A 211 -63.28 -11.78 39.33
N GLY A 212 -62.98 -11.37 38.10
CA GLY A 212 -61.61 -11.36 37.63
C GLY A 212 -61.44 -10.61 36.32
N VAL A 213 -60.34 -9.87 36.20
CA VAL A 213 -59.95 -9.18 34.97
C VAL A 213 -58.48 -9.39 34.70
N GLY A 214 -58.14 -9.78 33.48
CA GLY A 214 -56.78 -9.80 32.99
C GLY A 214 -56.54 -8.64 32.08
N ILE A 215 -55.39 -8.00 32.23
CA ILE A 215 -54.96 -6.92 31.37
C ILE A 215 -53.62 -7.30 30.74
N MET A 216 -53.47 -7.06 29.44
CA MET A 216 -52.16 -6.97 28.80
C MET A 216 -51.86 -5.52 28.48
N TRP A 217 -50.59 -5.15 28.60
CA TRP A 217 -50.11 -3.81 28.30
C TRP A 217 -48.85 -3.85 27.45
N MET A 218 -48.65 -2.80 26.66
CA MET A 218 -47.46 -2.55 25.87
C MET A 218 -47.09 -1.07 25.99
N ALA A 219 -45.83 -0.79 26.25
CA ALA A 219 -45.24 0.53 26.37
C ALA A 219 -44.11 0.67 25.35
N CYS A 220 -44.20 1.64 24.45
CA CYS A 220 -43.16 1.90 23.45
C CYS A 220 -42.61 3.33 23.57
N SER A 221 -41.30 3.48 23.36
CA SER A 221 -40.67 4.78 23.18
C SER A 221 -41.38 5.57 22.06
N ASN A 222 -41.52 6.88 22.27
CA ASN A 222 -42.01 7.81 21.25
C ASN A 222 -40.96 8.07 20.16
#